data_AF-A0A849U223-F1
#
_entry.id   AF-A0A849U223-F1
#
_cell.length_a   1.000
_cell.length_b   1.000
_cell.length_c   1.000
_cell.angle_alpha   90.00
_cell.angle_beta   90.00
_cell.angle_gamma   90.00
#
_symmetry.space_group_name_H-M   'P 1'
#
loop_
_entity.id
_entity.type
_entity.pdbx_description
1 polymer ?
#
loop_
_entity_poly.entity_id
_entity_poly.type
_entity_poly.pdbx_seq_one_letter_code
_entity_poly.pdbx_strand_id
1 'polypeptide(L)'
;MNLHKKTIDDVQLRGKRVIIRADFNVPLDESLQITDDTRIRSTLPTINRVVDEGAKVILCSHLGRPKAAFEPKYSLAPIAKRLGRLLGKE
;
A
#
# COMPACT_ATOMS: atom_id res chain seq x y z
N MET A 1 -2.48 -18.64 19.00
CA MET A 1 -3.24 -17.49 19.54
C MET A 1 -4.36 -17.19 18.56
N ASN A 2 -5.62 -17.51 18.89
CA ASN A 2 -6.75 -17.24 18.00
C ASN A 2 -7.23 -15.82 18.27
N LEU A 3 -6.84 -14.88 17.42
CA LEU A 3 -7.29 -13.49 17.52
C LEU A 3 -8.69 -13.44 16.93
N HIS A 4 -9.73 -13.30 17.77
CA HIS A 4 -11.12 -13.10 17.33
C HIS A 4 -11.30 -11.72 16.68
N LYS A 5 -10.73 -11.52 15.49
CA LYS A 5 -10.76 -10.27 14.73
C LYS A 5 -11.47 -10.52 13.41
N LYS A 6 -12.28 -9.55 13.00
CA LYS A 6 -12.84 -9.53 11.64
C LYS A 6 -11.70 -9.34 10.64
N THR A 7 -11.78 -10.07 9.54
CA THR A 7 -10.86 -9.96 8.41
C THR A 7 -11.56 -9.32 7.22
N ILE A 8 -10.80 -9.14 6.14
CA ILE A 8 -11.35 -8.70 4.86
C ILE A 8 -12.34 -9.71 4.26
N ASP A 9 -12.27 -10.98 4.67
CA ASP A 9 -13.16 -12.03 4.15
C ASP A 9 -14.56 -11.96 4.78
N ASP A 10 -14.70 -11.25 5.91
CA ASP A 10 -15.96 -11.09 6.65
C ASP A 10 -16.80 -9.89 6.16
N VAL A 11 -16.36 -9.17 5.12
CA VAL A 11 -16.98 -7.90 4.70
C VAL A 11 -17.38 -7.90 3.22
N GLN A 12 -18.56 -7.35 2.93
CA GLN A 12 -18.97 -7.04 1.55
C GLN A 12 -18.30 -5.76 1.08
N LEU A 13 -17.60 -5.81 -0.04
CA LEU A 13 -16.78 -4.70 -0.56
C LEU A 13 -17.40 -4.06 -1.81
N ARG A 14 -18.16 -4.81 -2.62
CA ARG A 14 -18.73 -4.33 -3.89
C ARG A 14 -19.36 -2.94 -3.80
N GLY A 15 -18.93 -2.03 -4.68
CA GLY A 15 -19.43 -0.65 -4.76
C GLY A 15 -18.96 0.28 -3.64
N LYS A 16 -18.19 -0.19 -2.65
CA LYS A 16 -17.70 0.63 -1.54
C LYS A 16 -16.37 1.31 -1.87
N ARG A 17 -16.01 2.28 -1.03
CA ARG A 17 -14.68 2.90 -0.97
C ARG A 17 -13.97 2.35 0.27
N VAL A 18 -12.79 1.75 0.09
CA VAL A 18 -12.05 1.04 1.12
C VAL A 18 -10.72 1.73 1.32
N ILE A 19 -10.46 2.21 2.53
CA ILE A 19 -9.14 2.69 2.93
C ILE A 19 -8.32 1.53 3.50
N ILE A 20 -7.15 1.29 2.93
CA ILE A 20 -6.21 0.26 3.38
C ILE A 20 -4.96 0.96 3.90
N ARG A 21 -4.67 0.77 5.18
CA ARG A 21 -3.41 1.18 5.79
C ARG A 21 -2.38 0.09 5.54
N ALA A 22 -1.49 0.31 4.58
CA ALA A 22 -0.41 -0.60 4.20
C ALA A 22 0.91 -0.26 4.89
N ASP A 23 1.84 -1.22 4.94
CA ASP A 23 3.24 -0.95 5.29
C ASP A 23 4.06 -0.83 4.01
N PHE A 24 4.35 0.42 3.61
CA PHE A 24 5.21 0.73 2.47
C PHE A 24 6.53 1.38 2.93
N ASN A 25 6.93 1.14 4.18
CA ASN A 25 8.22 1.60 4.67
C ASN A 25 9.33 0.69 4.13
N VAL A 26 9.71 0.93 2.87
CA VAL A 26 10.73 0.19 2.12
C VAL A 26 12.06 0.94 2.11
N PRO A 27 13.20 0.22 2.01
CA PRO A 27 14.49 0.86 1.83
C PRO A 27 14.58 1.54 0.45
N LEU A 28 15.15 2.75 0.45
CA LEU A 28 15.50 3.49 -0.75
C LEU A 28 17.03 3.68 -0.79
N ASP A 29 17.61 3.67 -1.99
CA ASP A 29 19.01 4.05 -2.19
C ASP A 29 19.20 5.58 -2.21
N GLU A 30 20.44 6.03 -2.40
CA GLU A 30 20.81 7.45 -2.48
C GLU A 30 20.10 8.19 -3.63
N SER A 31 19.69 7.46 -4.68
CA SER A 31 18.93 7.97 -5.83
C SER A 31 17.41 7.83 -5.64
N LEU A 32 16.94 7.57 -4.42
CA LEU A 32 15.54 7.36 -4.05
C LEU A 32 14.85 6.22 -4.82
N GLN A 33 15.61 5.24 -5.29
CA GLN A 33 15.07 4.03 -5.90
C GLN A 33 14.85 2.95 -4.83
N ILE A 34 13.77 2.19 -4.99
CA ILE A 34 13.43 1.08 -4.09
C ILE A 34 14.42 -0.06 -4.31
N THR A 35 15.13 -0.46 -3.25
CA THR A 35 16.10 -1.57 -3.30
C THR A 35 15.50 -2.91 -2.91
N ASP A 36 14.42 -2.91 -2.13
CA ASP A 36 13.62 -4.09 -1.78
C ASP A 36 12.14 -3.73 -1.76
N ASP A 37 11.33 -4.39 -2.59
CA ASP A 37 9.90 -4.16 -2.72
C ASP A 37 9.03 -5.26 -2.09
N THR A 38 9.61 -6.14 -1.27
CA THR A 38 8.90 -7.23 -0.60
C THR A 38 7.64 -6.75 0.14
N ARG A 39 7.74 -5.63 0.85
CA ARG A 39 6.60 -5.03 1.56
C ARG A 39 5.51 -4.48 0.64
N ILE A 40 5.86 -4.04 -0.57
CA ILE A 40 4.86 -3.60 -1.55
C ILE A 40 4.15 -4.84 -2.10
N ARG A 41 4.91 -5.86 -2.50
CA ARG A 41 4.36 -7.11 -3.05
C ARG A 41 3.44 -7.84 -2.08
N SER A 42 3.75 -7.83 -0.78
CA SER A 42 2.93 -8.48 0.23
C SER A 42 1.52 -7.88 0.37
N THR A 43 1.31 -6.66 -0.10
CA THR A 43 -0.02 -5.99 -0.06
C THR A 43 -0.90 -6.29 -1.28
N LEU A 44 -0.32 -6.80 -2.36
CA LEU A 44 -1.03 -7.05 -3.61
C LEU A 44 -2.26 -7.97 -3.45
N PRO A 45 -2.22 -9.06 -2.65
CA PRO A 45 -3.39 -9.92 -2.47
C PRO A 45 -4.60 -9.16 -1.90
N THR A 46 -4.39 -8.30 -0.91
CA THR A 46 -5.46 -7.49 -0.30
C THR A 46 -5.99 -6.43 -1.26
N ILE A 47 -5.10 -5.78 -2.03
CA ILE A 47 -5.51 -4.78 -3.02
C ILE A 47 -6.36 -5.43 -4.12
N ASN A 48 -5.86 -6.52 -4.71
CA ASN A 48 -6.55 -7.24 -5.78
C ASN A 48 -7.92 -7.75 -5.29
N ARG A 49 -7.98 -8.33 -4.08
CA ARG A 49 -9.25 -8.77 -3.48
C ARG A 49 -10.31 -7.66 -3.45
N VAL A 50 -9.93 -6.42 -3.13
CA VAL A 50 -10.86 -5.28 -3.10
C VAL A 50 -11.24 -4.82 -4.50
N VAL A 51 -10.27 -4.74 -5.41
CA VAL A 51 -10.50 -4.34 -6.81
C VAL A 51 -11.38 -5.35 -7.55
N ASP A 52 -11.11 -6.64 -7.40
CA ASP A 52 -11.80 -7.74 -8.07
C ASP A 52 -13.28 -7.85 -7.63
N GLU A 53 -13.60 -7.42 -6.40
CA GLU A 53 -15.00 -7.33 -5.94
C GLU A 53 -15.76 -6.10 -6.49
N GLY A 54 -15.10 -5.24 -7.25
CA GLY A 54 -15.69 -4.01 -7.81
C GLY A 54 -15.79 -2.88 -6.79
N ALA A 55 -14.85 -2.80 -5.85
CA ALA A 55 -14.73 -1.69 -4.91
C ALA A 55 -13.61 -0.73 -5.31
N LYS A 56 -13.61 0.47 -4.73
CA LYS A 56 -12.55 1.47 -4.92
C LYS A 56 -11.56 1.44 -3.76
N VAL A 57 -10.28 1.34 -4.06
CA VAL A 57 -9.20 1.29 -3.06
C VAL A 57 -8.57 2.66 -2.86
N ILE A 58 -8.34 3.03 -1.60
CA ILE A 58 -7.52 4.17 -1.19
C ILE A 58 -6.41 3.62 -0.30
N LEU A 59 -5.14 3.89 -0.64
CA LEU A 59 -3.99 3.39 0.12
C LEU A 59 -3.37 4.50 0.95
N CYS A 60 -3.04 4.19 2.20
CA CYS A 60 -2.26 5.07 3.05
C CYS A 60 -1.11 4.32 3.72
N SER A 61 0.02 5.01 3.89
CA SER A 61 1.20 4.47 4.58
C SER A 61 2.09 5.61 5.08
N HIS A 62 3.23 5.24 5.64
CA HIS A 62 4.32 6.14 5.97
C HIS A 62 5.60 5.63 5.30
N LEU A 63 6.59 6.52 5.18
CA LEU A 63 7.94 6.17 4.76
C LEU A 63 8.93 6.90 5.67
N GLY A 64 9.88 6.16 6.23
CA GLY A 64 10.85 6.72 7.15
C GLY A 64 10.21 7.39 8.38
N ARG A 65 10.84 8.47 8.84
CA ARG A 65 10.42 9.22 10.04
C ARG A 65 10.52 10.74 9.77
N PRO A 66 9.57 11.31 9.03
CA PRO A 66 9.53 12.77 8.82
C PRO A 66 9.39 13.48 10.17
N LYS A 67 10.11 14.59 10.35
CA LYS A 67 10.15 15.28 11.66
C LYS A 67 9.30 16.55 11.75
N ALA A 68 8.97 17.16 10.62
CA ALA A 68 8.28 18.44 10.62
C ALA A 68 7.35 18.54 9.40
N ALA A 69 7.77 19.33 8.41
CA ALA A 69 7.06 19.54 7.16
C ALA A 69 7.31 18.41 6.15
N PHE A 70 6.76 18.57 4.95
CA PHE A 70 7.02 17.68 3.84
C PHE A 70 8.52 17.60 3.54
N GLU A 71 9.07 16.39 3.63
CA GLU A 71 10.45 16.08 3.27
C GLU A 71 10.42 15.19 2.00
N PRO A 72 10.90 15.68 0.83
CA PRO A 72 10.79 14.96 -0.44
C PRO A 72 11.35 13.52 -0.42
N LYS A 73 12.41 13.28 0.36
CA LYS A 73 13.03 11.96 0.55
C LYS A 73 12.10 10.92 1.23
N TYR A 74 11.06 11.37 1.93
CA TYR A 74 10.03 10.53 2.55
C TYR A 74 8.73 10.52 1.75
N SER A 75 8.73 11.04 0.52
CA SER A 75 7.58 10.98 -0.38
C SER A 75 7.26 9.53 -0.76
N LEU A 76 5.96 9.21 -0.86
CA LEU A 76 5.47 7.93 -1.36
C LEU A 76 5.41 7.86 -2.90
N ALA A 77 5.86 8.89 -3.62
CA ALA A 77 5.83 8.89 -5.09
C ALA A 77 6.57 7.70 -5.73
N PRO A 78 7.77 7.28 -5.27
CA PRO A 78 8.44 6.09 -5.81
C PRO A 78 7.64 4.80 -5.58
N ILE A 79 6.97 4.71 -4.42
CA ILE A 79 6.12 3.58 -4.05
C ILE A 79 4.91 3.52 -4.97
N ALA A 80 4.23 4.65 -5.21
CA ALA A 80 3.08 4.72 -6.11
C ALA A 80 3.45 4.25 -7.53
N LYS A 81 4.60 4.71 -8.06
CA LYS A 81 5.11 4.27 -9.37
C LYS A 81 5.42 2.77 -9.41
N ARG A 82 6.03 2.22 -8.36
CA ARG A 82 6.33 0.78 -8.27
C ARG A 82 5.05 -0.05 -8.18
N LEU A 83 4.10 0.39 -7.35
CA LEU A 83 2.83 -0.29 -7.17
C LEU A 83 2.01 -0.30 -8.47
N GLY A 84 1.95 0.82 -9.19
CA GLY A 84 1.27 0.90 -10.49
C GLY A 84 1.82 -0.13 -11.49
N ARG A 85 3.15 -0.23 -11.60
CA ARG A 85 3.82 -1.27 -12.43
C ARG A 85 3.45 -2.69 -12.00
N LEU A 86 3.42 -2.97 -10.70
CA LEU A 86 3.08 -4.30 -10.17
C LEU A 86 1.62 -4.68 -10.41
N LEU A 87 0.71 -3.69 -10.40
CA LEU A 87 -0.71 -3.88 -10.66
C LEU A 87 -1.08 -3.83 -12.15
N GLY A 88 -0.15 -3.44 -13.02
CA GLY A 88 -0.45 -3.17 -14.43
C GLY A 88 -1.43 -2.01 -14.62
N LYS A 89 -1.39 -1.01 -13.74
CA LYS A 89 -2.27 0.16 -13.72
C LYS A 89 -1.41 1.42 -13.56
N GLU A 90 -1.54 2.38 -14.47
CA GLU A 90 -0.91 3.71 -14.35
C GLU A 90 -1.82 4.69 -13.61
#